data_AF-A0A673ZPF9-F1
#
_entry.id   AF-A0A673ZPF9-F1
#
_cell.length_a   1.000
_cell.length_b   1.000
_cell.length_c   1.000
_cell.angle_alpha   90.00
_cell.angle_beta   90.00
_cell.angle_gamma   90.00
#
_symmetry.space_group_name_H-M   'P 1'
#
loop_
_entity.id
_entity.type
_entity.pdbx_description
1 polymer ?
#
loop_
_entity_poly.entity_id
_entity_poly.type
_entity_poly.pdbx_seq_one_letter_code
_entity_poly.pdbx_strand_id
1 'polypeptide(L)'
;MDIDPCFRYYFQHPWSRLFVAYLVTFCNFLIFAEDPVSHSQTEAHMIVVGNCFSFIVNKYPGGGWSVLKVISWLMAIVTGMFAGKFIFHRRLFGRYLRLKMFREDHGSWMTMFFSTILFLFIFSHIYNLILLMAGSMGPHMVTEYMGIRNESFMKIAAVGTWMGDFVTAWMVTDMMLQDQHYPDWGKAARRFWKQGNHRIILFWTVLITLTSVVLLVISTDWISWDNLNRGFLPSDEVSRAFLASFILVFDLLIVMQDWEFPQFMGDLDMNLPGMSTTQLKFKLPVCKSIFKEEYHIHITGKWFNYGIIFLVLILDLNMWKNQIFYKPYEYGQYVGPGEKIFTVEEPHTLGDFNRSTLTYKWRSSNVDPLTNRLNKENTVISGLLSAPEYKPHPLNFKKSIILNINKPHMSISRRCLPVH
;
A
#
# COMPACT_ATOMS: atom_id res chain seq x y z
N MET A 1 -15.51 -21.48 -15.84
CA MET A 1 -16.55 -20.84 -15.01
C MET A 1 -17.18 -19.78 -15.88
N ASP A 2 -18.28 -20.12 -16.54
CA ASP A 2 -19.02 -19.13 -17.32
C ASP A 2 -19.82 -18.28 -16.34
N ILE A 3 -19.30 -17.07 -16.09
CA ILE A 3 -20.00 -16.06 -15.28
C ILE A 3 -21.24 -15.64 -16.07
N ASP A 4 -22.39 -15.62 -15.41
CA ASP A 4 -23.65 -15.18 -16.01
C ASP A 4 -23.45 -13.81 -16.69
N PRO A 5 -23.75 -13.68 -18.00
CA PRO A 5 -23.60 -12.42 -18.74
C PRO A 5 -24.31 -11.25 -18.06
N CYS A 6 -25.43 -11.51 -17.38
CA CYS A 6 -26.18 -10.52 -16.62
C CYS A 6 -25.38 -10.04 -15.41
N PHE A 7 -24.80 -10.96 -14.64
CA PHE A 7 -23.93 -10.60 -13.51
C PHE A 7 -22.72 -9.78 -13.96
N ARG A 8 -22.06 -10.19 -15.05
CA ARG A 8 -20.91 -9.46 -15.61
C ARG A 8 -21.28 -8.03 -16.00
N TYR A 9 -22.44 -7.84 -16.62
CA TYR A 9 -22.93 -6.52 -17.00
C TYR A 9 -23.15 -5.59 -15.81
N TYR A 10 -23.73 -6.08 -14.71
CA TYR A 10 -23.92 -5.28 -13.50
C TYR A 10 -22.63 -5.06 -12.71
N PHE A 11 -21.80 -6.10 -12.63
CA PHE A 11 -20.53 -6.06 -11.89
C PHE A 11 -19.57 -5.03 -12.49
N GLN A 12 -19.48 -4.97 -13.82
CA GLN A 12 -18.60 -4.06 -14.54
C GLN A 12 -19.29 -2.74 -14.92
N HIS A 13 -20.51 -2.51 -14.45
CA HIS A 13 -21.28 -1.29 -14.75
C HIS A 13 -20.53 -0.03 -14.25
N PRO A 14 -20.53 1.09 -15.00
CA PRO A 14 -19.82 2.31 -14.62
C PRO A 14 -20.09 2.80 -13.19
N TRP A 15 -21.37 2.84 -12.76
CA TRP A 15 -21.72 3.20 -11.38
C TRP A 15 -21.09 2.30 -10.31
N SER A 16 -21.05 0.99 -10.54
CA SER A 16 -20.42 0.03 -9.62
C SER A 16 -18.93 0.32 -9.48
N ARG A 17 -18.24 0.50 -10.62
CA ARG A 17 -16.80 0.77 -10.67
C ARG A 17 -16.41 2.08 -10.01
N LEU A 18 -17.15 3.15 -10.30
CA LEU A 18 -16.94 4.46 -9.67
C LEU A 18 -17.20 4.37 -8.16
N PHE A 19 -18.28 3.72 -7.75
CA PHE A 19 -18.60 3.55 -6.34
C PHE A 19 -17.47 2.83 -5.59
N VAL A 20 -17.01 1.69 -6.10
CA VAL A 20 -15.90 0.94 -5.48
C VAL A 20 -14.63 1.80 -5.40
N ALA A 21 -14.25 2.46 -6.51
CA ALA A 21 -13.00 3.23 -6.56
C ALA A 21 -13.00 4.43 -5.59
N TYR A 22 -14.09 5.19 -5.49
CA TYR A 22 -14.19 6.31 -4.58
C TYR A 22 -14.44 5.89 -3.11
N LEU A 23 -15.10 4.75 -2.89
CA LEU A 23 -15.31 4.21 -1.55
C LEU A 23 -13.98 3.78 -0.91
N VAL A 24 -13.09 3.13 -1.68
CA VAL A 24 -11.74 2.78 -1.22
C VAL A 24 -11.01 4.02 -0.73
N THR A 25 -10.99 5.09 -1.54
CA THR A 25 -10.31 6.35 -1.17
C THR A 25 -10.82 6.89 0.17
N PHE A 26 -12.14 6.83 0.40
CA PHE A 26 -12.74 7.23 1.67
C PHE A 26 -12.33 6.31 2.83
N CYS A 27 -12.41 4.99 2.64
CA CYS A 27 -12.02 4.01 3.66
C CYS A 27 -10.52 4.11 4.01
N ASN A 28 -9.66 4.45 3.05
CA ASN A 28 -8.23 4.66 3.28
C ASN A 28 -7.94 5.88 4.19
N PHE A 29 -8.77 6.93 4.14
CA PHE A 29 -8.70 7.99 5.16
C PHE A 29 -9.21 7.54 6.52
N LEU A 30 -10.25 6.70 6.53
CA LEU A 30 -10.83 6.22 7.78
C LEU A 30 -9.88 5.28 8.53
N ILE A 31 -9.16 4.39 7.83
CA ILE A 31 -8.14 3.55 8.48
C ILE A 31 -6.96 4.37 8.99
N PHE A 32 -6.53 5.41 8.26
CA PHE A 32 -5.48 6.31 8.74
C PHE A 32 -5.88 7.03 10.04
N ALA A 33 -7.14 7.46 10.12
CA ALA A 33 -7.71 8.10 11.29
C ALA A 33 -7.83 7.17 12.52
N GLU A 34 -7.97 5.86 12.30
CA GLU A 34 -8.14 4.86 13.36
C GLU A 34 -6.85 4.19 13.79
N ASP A 35 -5.79 4.25 12.97
CA ASP A 35 -4.56 3.51 13.22
C ASP A 35 -3.74 4.12 14.38
N PRO A 36 -3.58 3.41 15.53
CA PRO A 36 -2.79 3.93 16.64
C PRO A 36 -1.31 4.11 16.29
N VAL A 37 -0.78 3.43 15.27
CA VAL A 37 0.62 3.57 14.83
C VAL A 37 0.93 4.97 14.33
N SER A 38 -0.09 5.69 13.82
CA SER A 38 0.04 7.07 13.36
C SER A 38 0.50 8.04 14.45
N HIS A 39 0.28 7.71 15.73
CA HIS A 39 0.72 8.52 16.87
C HIS A 39 2.07 8.09 17.46
N SER A 40 2.65 6.99 16.97
CA SER A 40 3.85 6.39 17.56
C SER A 40 5.10 7.24 17.32
N GLN A 41 5.84 7.49 18.41
CA GLN A 41 7.11 8.22 18.39
C GLN A 41 8.34 7.31 18.23
N THR A 42 8.15 5.98 18.15
CA THR A 42 9.26 5.06 17.90
C THR A 42 9.76 5.17 16.46
N GLU A 43 11.00 4.75 16.23
CA GLU A 43 11.59 4.75 14.90
C GLU A 43 10.87 3.74 13.99
N ALA A 44 10.60 4.17 12.75
CA ALA A 44 9.93 3.33 11.76
C ALA A 44 10.82 2.16 11.34
N HIS A 45 10.26 0.96 11.45
CA HIS A 45 10.92 -0.30 11.14
C HIS A 45 10.19 -1.02 10.01
N MET A 46 10.89 -1.27 8.91
CA MET A 46 10.42 -2.14 7.84
C MET A 46 11.59 -2.91 7.23
N ILE A 47 11.51 -4.24 7.24
CA ILE A 47 12.59 -5.13 6.85
C ILE A 47 13.22 -4.76 5.49
N VAL A 48 12.42 -4.71 4.42
CA VAL A 48 12.92 -4.46 3.07
C VAL A 48 13.05 -2.98 2.78
N VAL A 49 11.95 -2.23 2.97
CA VAL A 49 11.90 -0.79 2.62
C VAL A 49 12.86 0.01 3.48
N GLY A 50 13.00 -0.32 4.77
CA GLY A 50 13.89 0.40 5.67
C GLY A 50 15.36 0.17 5.37
N ASN A 51 15.75 -1.05 4.99
CA ASN A 51 17.11 -1.30 4.48
C ASN A 51 17.39 -0.50 3.20
N CYS A 52 16.47 -0.50 2.23
CA CYS A 52 16.63 0.28 1.00
C CYS A 52 16.72 1.79 1.29
N PHE A 53 15.86 2.31 2.18
CA PHE A 53 15.85 3.71 2.57
C PHE A 53 17.12 4.11 3.32
N SER A 54 17.54 3.33 4.33
CA SER A 54 18.79 3.57 5.07
C SER A 54 20.03 3.41 4.18
N PHE A 55 19.97 2.63 3.11
CA PHE A 55 21.05 2.50 2.14
C PHE A 55 21.17 3.71 1.21
N ILE A 56 20.07 4.39 0.88
CA ILE A 56 20.06 5.54 -0.03
C ILE A 56 20.18 6.86 0.73
N VAL A 57 19.48 7.02 1.85
CA VAL A 57 19.23 8.33 2.47
C VAL A 57 20.06 8.56 3.74
N ASN A 58 20.19 7.55 4.60
CA ASN A 58 20.76 7.72 5.94
C ASN A 58 22.15 7.12 6.12
N LYS A 59 22.75 7.34 7.29
CA LYS A 59 24.00 6.68 7.74
C LYS A 59 25.15 6.80 6.74
N TYR A 60 25.50 8.03 6.38
CA TYR A 60 26.66 8.31 5.52
C TYR A 60 27.91 8.53 6.40
N PRO A 61 28.92 7.64 6.37
CA PRO A 61 30.10 7.72 7.23
C PRO A 61 31.11 8.83 6.88
N GLY A 62 30.78 9.72 5.95
CA GLY A 62 31.70 10.71 5.40
C GLY A 62 32.80 10.10 4.52
N GLY A 63 33.64 10.97 3.92
CA GLY A 63 34.83 10.59 3.16
C GLY A 63 34.61 9.58 2.02
N GLY A 64 35.62 8.74 1.76
CA GLY A 64 35.59 7.73 0.69
C GLY A 64 34.49 6.66 0.86
N TRP A 65 34.05 6.42 2.10
CA TRP A 65 32.98 5.46 2.37
C TRP A 65 31.59 5.94 1.92
N SER A 66 31.37 7.26 1.93
CA SER A 66 30.16 7.85 1.35
C SER A 66 30.15 7.69 -0.17
N VAL A 67 31.31 7.88 -0.82
CA VAL A 67 31.46 7.63 -2.27
C VAL A 67 31.21 6.17 -2.60
N LEU A 68 31.78 5.24 -1.83
CA LEU A 68 31.54 3.81 -2.00
C LEU A 68 30.05 3.47 -1.88
N LYS A 69 29.36 4.05 -0.89
CA LYS A 69 27.92 3.85 -0.69
C LYS A 69 27.12 4.34 -1.90
N VAL A 70 27.42 5.54 -2.39
CA VAL A 70 26.80 6.14 -3.58
C VAL A 70 26.99 5.28 -4.82
N ILE A 71 28.21 4.86 -5.08
CA ILE A 71 28.52 3.97 -6.20
C ILE A 71 27.76 2.64 -6.05
N SER A 72 27.69 2.10 -4.84
CA SER A 72 27.06 0.80 -4.57
C SER A 72 25.56 0.83 -4.82
N TRP A 73 24.82 1.85 -4.35
CA TRP A 73 23.39 1.94 -4.61
C TRP A 73 23.08 2.34 -6.06
N LEU A 74 23.91 3.14 -6.73
CA LEU A 74 23.78 3.41 -8.17
C LEU A 74 23.96 2.13 -8.99
N MET A 75 24.97 1.33 -8.67
CA MET A 75 25.20 0.02 -9.29
C MET A 75 24.03 -0.93 -9.04
N ALA A 76 23.44 -0.93 -7.85
CA ALA A 76 22.26 -1.70 -7.54
C ALA A 76 21.05 -1.29 -8.41
N ILE A 77 20.84 0.01 -8.62
CA ILE A 77 19.76 0.51 -9.49
C ILE A 77 19.97 0.06 -10.93
N VAL A 78 21.18 0.24 -11.46
CA VAL A 78 21.53 -0.15 -12.84
C VAL A 78 21.36 -1.66 -13.02
N THR A 79 22.01 -2.46 -12.18
CA THR A 79 21.91 -3.93 -12.23
C THR A 79 20.48 -4.42 -12.05
N GLY A 80 19.71 -3.80 -11.16
CA GLY A 80 18.28 -4.07 -10.95
C GLY A 80 17.42 -3.82 -12.18
N MET A 81 17.62 -2.71 -12.90
CA MET A 81 16.92 -2.42 -14.15
C MET A 81 17.27 -3.43 -15.26
N PHE A 82 18.56 -3.79 -15.39
CA PHE A 82 19.00 -4.79 -16.36
C PHE A 82 18.45 -6.19 -16.05
N ALA A 83 18.55 -6.64 -14.80
CA ALA A 83 18.00 -7.91 -14.34
C ALA A 83 16.48 -7.94 -14.51
N GLY A 84 15.79 -6.84 -14.20
CA GLY A 84 14.35 -6.68 -14.39
C GLY A 84 13.93 -6.94 -15.83
N LYS A 85 14.60 -6.30 -16.79
CA LYS A 85 14.25 -6.44 -18.20
C LYS A 85 14.64 -7.80 -18.79
N PHE A 86 15.87 -8.26 -18.58
CA PHE A 86 16.38 -9.43 -19.29
C PHE A 86 16.11 -10.75 -18.57
N ILE A 87 16.23 -10.77 -17.24
CA ILE A 87 16.09 -11.99 -16.43
C ILE A 87 14.61 -12.18 -16.06
N PHE A 88 14.00 -11.21 -15.41
CA PHE A 88 12.63 -11.35 -14.92
C PHE A 88 11.60 -11.24 -16.04
N HIS A 89 11.60 -10.15 -16.81
CA HIS A 89 10.60 -9.94 -17.85
C HIS A 89 10.76 -10.91 -19.02
N ARG A 90 11.89 -10.87 -19.74
CA ARG A 90 12.04 -11.68 -20.95
C ARG A 90 12.20 -13.17 -20.68
N ARG A 91 13.07 -13.57 -19.74
CA ARG A 91 13.40 -14.98 -19.51
C ARG A 91 12.38 -15.68 -18.59
N LEU A 92 12.09 -15.13 -17.41
CA LEU A 92 11.18 -15.76 -16.45
C LEU A 92 9.72 -15.62 -16.90
N PHE A 93 9.21 -14.40 -17.09
CA PHE A 93 7.80 -14.19 -17.41
C PHE A 93 7.46 -14.51 -18.87
N GLY A 94 8.30 -14.06 -19.80
CA GLY A 94 8.09 -14.27 -21.23
C GLY A 94 8.34 -15.73 -21.69
N ARG A 95 9.51 -16.30 -21.38
CA ARG A 95 9.92 -17.62 -21.92
C ARG A 95 9.54 -18.80 -21.02
N TYR A 96 9.73 -18.68 -19.70
CA TYR A 96 9.51 -19.80 -18.77
C TYR A 96 8.04 -19.93 -18.36
N LEU A 97 7.43 -18.88 -17.79
CA LEU A 97 6.02 -18.88 -17.38
C LEU A 97 5.05 -18.61 -18.55
N ARG A 98 5.54 -18.08 -19.68
CA ARG A 98 4.77 -17.78 -20.89
C ARG A 98 3.51 -16.96 -20.62
N LEU A 99 3.62 -15.99 -19.72
CA LEU A 99 2.52 -15.13 -19.34
C LEU A 99 2.20 -14.18 -20.50
N LYS A 100 1.01 -14.33 -21.09
CA LYS A 100 0.55 -13.51 -22.24
C LYS A 100 0.61 -12.02 -21.92
N MET A 101 0.31 -11.66 -20.67
CA MET A 101 0.36 -10.31 -20.11
C MET A 101 1.72 -9.60 -20.35
N PHE A 102 2.85 -10.31 -20.33
CA PHE A 102 4.21 -9.71 -20.45
C PHE A 102 4.83 -9.83 -21.86
N ARG A 103 4.04 -10.04 -22.90
CA ARG A 103 4.55 -10.07 -24.28
C ARG A 103 5.03 -8.68 -24.73
N GLU A 104 5.95 -8.64 -25.70
CA GLU A 104 6.30 -7.42 -26.46
C GLU A 104 6.66 -6.18 -25.59
N ASP A 105 7.41 -6.39 -24.50
CA ASP A 105 7.84 -5.36 -23.54
C ASP A 105 6.72 -4.72 -22.67
N HIS A 106 5.48 -5.21 -22.76
CA HIS A 106 4.39 -4.85 -21.85
C HIS A 106 4.74 -5.21 -20.39
N GLY A 107 4.47 -4.29 -19.46
CA GLY A 107 4.77 -4.46 -18.03
C GLY A 107 6.25 -4.48 -17.66
N SER A 108 7.16 -4.32 -18.63
CA SER A 108 8.62 -4.34 -18.38
C SER A 108 9.05 -3.30 -17.35
N TRP A 109 8.49 -2.09 -17.39
CA TRP A 109 8.78 -1.04 -16.40
C TRP A 109 8.49 -1.48 -14.96
N MET A 110 7.35 -2.12 -14.71
CA MET A 110 6.97 -2.60 -13.39
C MET A 110 7.95 -3.68 -12.89
N THR A 111 8.32 -4.60 -13.77
CA THR A 111 9.31 -5.64 -13.44
C THR A 111 10.70 -5.07 -13.17
N MET A 112 11.09 -4.00 -13.88
CA MET A 112 12.33 -3.26 -13.63
C MET A 112 12.28 -2.57 -12.27
N PHE A 113 11.17 -1.92 -11.93
CA PHE A 113 10.98 -1.26 -10.64
C PHE A 113 11.12 -2.24 -9.45
N PHE A 114 10.39 -3.35 -9.44
CA PHE A 114 10.49 -4.34 -8.36
C PHE A 114 11.85 -5.03 -8.29
N SER A 115 12.45 -5.32 -9.45
CA SER A 115 13.82 -5.85 -9.52
C SER A 115 14.83 -4.86 -8.93
N THR A 116 14.68 -3.56 -9.19
CA THR A 116 15.53 -2.52 -8.58
C THR A 116 15.42 -2.50 -7.06
N ILE A 117 14.22 -2.62 -6.48
CA ILE A 117 14.05 -2.72 -5.02
C ILE A 117 14.77 -3.97 -4.47
N LEU A 118 14.60 -5.12 -5.14
CA LEU A 118 15.28 -6.36 -4.74
C LEU A 118 16.80 -6.23 -4.77
N PHE A 119 17.35 -5.63 -5.83
CA PHE A 119 18.80 -5.44 -5.96
C PHE A 119 19.34 -4.41 -4.98
N LEU A 120 18.60 -3.33 -4.67
CA LEU A 120 18.96 -2.40 -3.60
C LEU A 120 19.05 -3.13 -2.26
N PHE A 121 18.10 -4.01 -1.96
CA PHE A 121 18.13 -4.82 -0.75
C PHE A 121 19.35 -5.74 -0.71
N ILE A 122 19.66 -6.46 -1.80
CA ILE A 122 20.84 -7.34 -1.88
C ILE A 122 22.14 -6.52 -1.71
N PHE A 123 22.28 -5.41 -2.43
CA PHE A 123 23.47 -4.56 -2.35
C PHE A 123 23.64 -3.90 -0.99
N SER A 124 22.56 -3.59 -0.27
CA SER A 124 22.65 -3.10 1.11
C SER A 124 23.33 -4.11 2.03
N HIS A 125 23.08 -5.41 1.84
CA HIS A 125 23.73 -6.48 2.60
C HIS A 125 25.19 -6.67 2.18
N ILE A 126 25.49 -6.56 0.88
CA ILE A 126 26.87 -6.59 0.37
C ILE A 126 27.67 -5.41 0.95
N TYR A 127 27.09 -4.22 0.97
CA TYR A 127 27.72 -3.03 1.55
C TYR A 127 27.99 -3.22 3.05
N ASN A 128 27.02 -3.75 3.80
CA ASN A 128 27.21 -4.10 5.21
C ASN A 128 28.33 -5.13 5.42
N LEU A 129 28.45 -6.12 4.53
CA LEU A 129 29.56 -7.08 4.58
C LEU A 129 30.92 -6.40 4.39
N ILE A 130 31.02 -5.45 3.44
CA ILE A 130 32.24 -4.67 3.22
C ILE A 130 32.57 -3.81 4.45
N LEU A 131 31.57 -3.18 5.08
CA LEU A 131 31.77 -2.41 6.30
C LEU A 131 32.23 -3.27 7.48
N LEU A 132 31.68 -4.49 7.61
CA LEU A 132 32.10 -5.45 8.63
C LEU A 132 33.56 -5.87 8.47
N MET A 133 34.02 -6.09 7.22
CA MET A 133 35.42 -6.40 6.93
C MET A 133 36.37 -5.26 7.33
N ALA A 134 35.90 -4.01 7.34
CA ALA A 134 36.69 -2.84 7.75
C ALA A 134 36.77 -2.66 9.28
N GLY A 135 35.99 -3.39 10.07
CA GLY A 135 36.13 -3.52 11.53
C GLY A 135 35.66 -2.34 12.40
N SER A 136 35.61 -1.10 11.91
CA SER A 136 35.31 0.09 12.73
C SER A 136 33.99 0.82 12.40
N MET A 137 33.13 0.23 11.56
CA MET A 137 31.98 0.94 10.95
C MET A 137 30.59 0.52 11.46
N GLY A 138 30.51 -0.15 12.62
CA GLY A 138 29.25 -0.64 13.21
C GLY A 138 28.09 0.38 13.26
N PRO A 139 28.31 1.64 13.71
CA PRO A 139 27.25 2.65 13.76
C PRO A 139 26.67 3.05 12.39
N HIS A 140 27.42 2.84 11.30
CA HIS A 140 27.05 3.25 9.95
C HIS A 140 26.45 2.11 9.12
N MET A 141 26.31 0.92 9.72
CA MET A 141 25.67 -0.22 9.06
C MET A 141 24.22 0.11 8.70
N VAL A 142 23.85 -0.25 7.49
CA VAL A 142 22.48 -0.14 7.01
C VAL A 142 21.60 -1.09 7.82
N THR A 143 20.47 -0.60 8.29
CA THR A 143 19.52 -1.37 9.10
C THR A 143 18.10 -1.17 8.60
N GLU A 144 17.20 -2.00 9.09
CA GLU A 144 15.76 -1.96 8.79
C GLU A 144 15.07 -0.73 9.40
N TYR A 145 15.76 -0.03 10.30
CA TYR A 145 15.34 1.23 10.88
C TYR A 145 15.60 2.41 9.93
N MET A 146 14.54 3.18 9.68
CA MET A 146 14.53 4.22 8.65
C MET A 146 15.13 5.56 9.09
N GLY A 147 15.42 5.81 10.37
CA GLY A 147 15.83 7.13 10.88
C GLY A 147 14.72 8.17 10.93
N ILE A 148 13.47 7.77 10.71
CA ILE A 148 12.27 8.63 10.78
C ILE A 148 11.29 8.03 11.79
N ARG A 149 10.49 8.86 12.44
CA ARG A 149 9.47 8.43 13.40
C ARG A 149 8.31 7.75 12.69
N ASN A 150 7.64 6.81 13.36
CA ASN A 150 6.45 6.15 12.85
C ASN A 150 5.34 7.15 12.49
N GLU A 151 5.08 8.17 13.30
CA GLU A 151 4.13 9.25 12.96
C GLU A 151 4.44 9.88 11.59
N SER A 152 5.68 10.32 11.38
CA SER A 152 6.08 10.95 10.12
C SER A 152 6.02 9.98 8.95
N PHE A 153 6.41 8.73 9.17
CA PHE A 153 6.32 7.68 8.17
C PHE A 153 4.87 7.42 7.77
N MET A 154 3.94 7.35 8.74
CA MET A 154 2.52 7.13 8.49
C MET A 154 1.88 8.32 7.76
N LYS A 155 2.26 9.56 8.09
CA LYS A 155 1.84 10.76 7.33
C LYS A 155 2.30 10.70 5.87
N ILE A 156 3.56 10.31 5.62
CA ILE A 156 4.09 10.12 4.26
C ILE A 156 3.36 8.99 3.53
N ALA A 157 3.13 7.86 4.21
CA ALA A 157 2.42 6.72 3.66
C ALA A 157 0.98 7.11 3.28
N ALA A 158 0.26 7.83 4.14
CA ALA A 158 -1.09 8.31 3.88
C ALA A 158 -1.18 9.23 2.66
N VAL A 159 -0.21 10.15 2.50
CA VAL A 159 -0.12 10.99 1.29
C VAL A 159 0.16 10.15 0.05
N GLY A 160 1.03 9.15 0.16
CA GLY A 160 1.32 8.20 -0.91
C GLY A 160 0.10 7.39 -1.34
N THR A 161 -0.64 6.82 -0.38
CA THR A 161 -1.88 6.09 -0.61
C THR A 161 -2.94 7.00 -1.23
N TRP A 162 -3.14 8.22 -0.70
CA TRP A 162 -4.03 9.22 -1.32
C TRP A 162 -3.69 9.45 -2.80
N MET A 163 -2.41 9.65 -3.12
CA MET A 163 -2.00 9.90 -4.50
C MET A 163 -2.27 8.67 -5.40
N GLY A 164 -2.01 7.47 -4.91
CA GLY A 164 -2.30 6.22 -5.61
C GLY A 164 -3.80 6.01 -5.85
N ASP A 165 -4.61 6.20 -4.81
CA ASP A 165 -6.07 6.10 -4.84
C ASP A 165 -6.70 7.14 -5.75
N PHE A 166 -6.24 8.39 -5.66
CA PHE A 166 -6.71 9.46 -6.51
C PHE A 166 -6.47 9.12 -7.98
N VAL A 167 -5.25 8.71 -8.34
CA VAL A 167 -4.93 8.35 -9.72
C VAL A 167 -5.74 7.13 -10.16
N THR A 168 -5.96 6.16 -9.28
CA THR A 168 -6.79 4.97 -9.55
C THR A 168 -8.25 5.34 -9.81
N ALA A 169 -8.87 6.12 -8.91
CA ALA A 169 -10.26 6.57 -9.04
C ALA A 169 -10.47 7.45 -10.29
N TRP A 170 -9.52 8.34 -10.57
CA TRP A 170 -9.56 9.15 -11.78
C TRP A 170 -9.31 8.36 -13.05
N MET A 171 -8.45 7.34 -13.02
CA MET A 171 -8.29 6.42 -14.13
C MET A 171 -9.60 5.67 -14.41
N VAL A 172 -10.24 5.10 -13.38
CA VAL A 172 -11.52 4.41 -13.55
C VAL A 172 -12.55 5.37 -14.14
N THR A 173 -12.63 6.60 -13.62
CA THR A 173 -13.51 7.64 -14.13
C THR A 173 -13.24 7.98 -15.59
N ASP A 174 -11.97 8.17 -15.94
CA ASP A 174 -11.54 8.49 -17.28
C ASP A 174 -11.86 7.38 -18.27
N MET A 175 -11.61 6.12 -17.88
CA MET A 175 -11.98 4.96 -18.68
C MET A 175 -13.48 4.86 -18.87
N MET A 176 -14.27 5.06 -17.82
CA MET A 176 -15.74 5.03 -17.91
C MET A 176 -16.31 6.16 -18.76
N LEU A 177 -15.68 7.34 -18.78
CA LEU A 177 -16.11 8.44 -19.62
C LEU A 177 -15.67 8.28 -21.09
N GLN A 178 -14.59 7.55 -21.35
CA GLN A 178 -14.13 7.26 -22.71
C GLN A 178 -14.80 6.04 -23.34
N ASP A 179 -15.22 5.08 -22.52
CA ASP A 179 -15.77 3.79 -22.90
C ASP A 179 -16.96 3.85 -23.90
N GLN A 180 -17.15 2.77 -24.66
CA GLN A 180 -18.25 2.58 -25.61
C GLN A 180 -19.22 1.45 -25.24
N HIS A 181 -18.90 0.60 -24.26
CA HIS A 181 -19.72 -0.55 -23.87
C HIS A 181 -21.08 -0.15 -23.25
N TYR A 182 -21.14 1.03 -22.59
CA TYR A 182 -22.38 1.58 -22.03
C TYR A 182 -22.75 2.89 -22.74
N PRO A 183 -23.42 2.85 -23.90
CA PRO A 183 -23.73 4.04 -24.68
C PRO A 183 -24.78 4.94 -24.01
N ASP A 184 -25.66 4.37 -23.19
CA ASP A 184 -26.74 5.11 -22.53
C ASP A 184 -26.32 5.82 -21.25
N TRP A 185 -25.18 5.42 -20.67
CA TRP A 185 -24.69 5.96 -19.42
C TRP A 185 -23.97 7.31 -19.62
N GLY A 186 -24.35 8.33 -18.85
CA GLY A 186 -23.57 9.56 -18.69
C GLY A 186 -23.39 10.40 -19.96
N LYS A 187 -24.33 10.37 -20.92
CA LYS A 187 -24.19 11.02 -22.25
C LYS A 187 -23.71 12.49 -22.20
N ALA A 188 -24.20 13.27 -21.24
CA ALA A 188 -23.79 14.67 -21.09
C ALA A 188 -22.35 14.79 -20.57
N ALA A 189 -22.02 14.06 -19.49
CA ALA A 189 -20.67 14.04 -18.91
C ALA A 189 -19.63 13.52 -19.92
N ARG A 190 -19.96 12.48 -20.68
CA ARG A 190 -19.08 11.94 -21.73
C ARG A 190 -18.82 12.93 -22.86
N ARG A 191 -19.86 13.65 -23.33
CA ARG A 191 -19.70 14.70 -24.34
C ARG A 191 -18.78 15.81 -23.85
N PHE A 192 -18.99 16.27 -22.63
CA PHE A 192 -18.15 17.30 -22.01
C PHE A 192 -16.70 16.83 -21.80
N TRP A 193 -16.50 15.59 -21.37
CA TRP A 193 -15.17 15.01 -21.11
C TRP A 193 -14.34 14.81 -22.37
N LYS A 194 -14.98 14.36 -23.46
CA LYS A 194 -14.35 14.13 -24.77
C LYS A 194 -14.12 15.43 -25.55
N GLN A 195 -14.66 16.56 -25.08
CA GLN A 195 -14.56 17.84 -25.78
C GLN A 195 -13.27 18.57 -25.42
N GLY A 196 -12.44 18.84 -26.43
CA GLY A 196 -11.23 19.64 -26.30
C GLY A 196 -10.26 19.11 -25.24
N ASN A 197 -9.69 20.02 -24.44
CA ASN A 197 -8.71 19.71 -23.41
C ASN A 197 -9.32 19.62 -21.99
N HIS A 198 -10.65 19.52 -21.87
CA HIS A 198 -11.34 19.53 -20.57
C HIS A 198 -10.83 18.42 -19.64
N ARG A 199 -10.61 17.21 -20.18
CA ARG A 199 -10.04 16.07 -19.45
C ARG A 199 -8.72 16.43 -18.75
N ILE A 200 -7.77 17.02 -19.49
CA ILE A 200 -6.43 17.32 -18.97
C ILE A 200 -6.51 18.44 -17.92
N ILE A 201 -7.25 19.51 -18.23
CA ILE A 201 -7.40 20.65 -17.32
C ILE A 201 -8.07 20.22 -16.02
N LEU A 202 -9.16 19.44 -16.10
CA LEU A 202 -9.87 18.94 -14.91
C LEU A 202 -9.00 17.99 -14.08
N PHE A 203 -8.26 17.08 -14.72
CA PHE A 203 -7.37 16.18 -14.01
C PHE A 203 -6.34 16.95 -13.16
N TRP A 204 -5.62 17.89 -13.77
CA TRP A 204 -4.57 18.63 -13.07
C TRP A 204 -5.12 19.61 -12.03
N THR A 205 -6.22 20.31 -12.34
CA THR A 205 -6.85 21.23 -11.39
C THR A 205 -7.39 20.50 -10.17
N VAL A 206 -8.09 19.38 -10.36
CA VAL A 206 -8.63 18.58 -9.24
C VAL A 206 -7.51 17.88 -8.47
N LEU A 207 -6.48 17.35 -9.15
CA LEU A 207 -5.32 16.75 -8.49
C LEU A 207 -4.62 17.75 -7.57
N ILE A 208 -4.29 18.94 -8.07
CA ILE A 208 -3.56 19.96 -7.30
C ILE A 208 -4.41 20.45 -6.13
N THR A 209 -5.69 20.75 -6.37
CA THR A 209 -6.59 21.28 -5.33
C THR A 209 -6.84 20.25 -4.22
N LEU A 210 -7.26 19.02 -4.56
CA LEU A 210 -7.52 17.99 -3.56
C LEU A 210 -6.25 17.54 -2.85
N THR A 211 -5.12 17.40 -3.55
CA THR A 211 -3.85 17.06 -2.90
C THR A 211 -3.41 18.15 -1.93
N SER A 212 -3.62 19.42 -2.26
CA SER A 212 -3.34 20.53 -1.33
C SER A 212 -4.21 20.45 -0.08
N VAL A 213 -5.51 20.15 -0.24
CA VAL A 213 -6.43 19.96 0.90
C VAL A 213 -5.99 18.77 1.77
N VAL A 214 -5.67 17.64 1.16
CA VAL A 214 -5.25 16.42 1.87
C VAL A 214 -3.94 16.64 2.62
N LEU A 215 -2.95 17.29 1.99
CA LEU A 215 -1.70 17.65 2.65
C LEU A 215 -1.93 18.57 3.85
N LEU A 216 -2.81 19.56 3.71
CA LEU A 216 -3.16 20.45 4.83
C LEU A 216 -3.85 19.68 5.96
N VAL A 217 -4.79 18.79 5.64
CA VAL A 217 -5.51 17.98 6.65
C VAL A 217 -4.56 17.05 7.39
N ILE A 218 -3.67 16.33 6.68
CA ILE A 218 -2.71 15.39 7.27
C ILE A 218 -1.59 16.11 8.04
N SER A 219 -1.15 17.29 7.57
CA SER A 219 0.00 17.99 8.16
C SER A 219 -0.37 18.89 9.34
N THR A 220 -1.57 19.46 9.37
CA THR A 220 -1.92 20.51 10.35
C THR A 220 -2.53 19.92 11.63
N ASP A 221 -2.76 18.60 11.68
CA ASP A 221 -3.52 17.90 12.74
C ASP A 221 -4.84 18.63 13.09
N TRP A 222 -5.37 19.42 12.14
CA TRP A 222 -6.46 20.39 12.37
C TRP A 222 -7.78 19.68 12.65
N ILE A 223 -7.94 18.49 12.07
CA ILE A 223 -9.00 17.56 12.41
C ILE A 223 -8.41 16.58 13.41
N SER A 224 -8.76 16.75 14.68
CA SER A 224 -8.54 15.70 15.69
C SER A 224 -9.43 14.52 15.32
N TRP A 225 -8.87 13.54 14.61
CA TRP A 225 -9.55 12.34 14.15
C TRP A 225 -10.26 11.60 15.29
N ASP A 226 -9.67 11.61 16.49
CA ASP A 226 -10.27 11.09 17.73
C ASP A 226 -11.60 11.75 18.11
N ASN A 227 -11.76 13.06 17.86
CA ASN A 227 -13.02 13.74 18.14
C ASN A 227 -14.06 13.51 17.03
N LEU A 228 -13.62 13.33 15.79
CA LEU A 228 -14.51 13.02 14.66
C LEU A 228 -15.08 11.60 14.78
N ASN A 229 -14.32 10.67 15.36
CA ASN A 229 -14.67 9.26 15.46
C ASN A 229 -15.34 8.85 16.79
N ARG A 230 -15.86 9.80 17.60
CA ARG A 230 -16.57 9.49 18.87
C ARG A 230 -17.93 8.79 18.63
N GLY A 231 -17.89 7.55 18.14
CA GLY A 231 -19.04 6.64 18.09
C GLY A 231 -19.47 6.16 16.71
N PHE A 232 -18.73 6.45 15.62
CA PHE A 232 -19.09 5.96 14.29
C PHE A 232 -18.67 4.49 14.09
N LEU A 233 -17.49 4.12 14.60
CA LEU A 233 -17.01 2.74 14.70
C LEU A 233 -16.29 2.56 16.05
N PRO A 234 -16.53 1.47 16.81
CA PRO A 234 -15.72 1.19 18.00
C PRO A 234 -14.27 0.96 17.55
N SER A 235 -13.32 1.74 18.06
CA SER A 235 -11.89 1.71 17.67
C SER A 235 -11.13 0.50 18.22
N ASP A 236 -11.74 -0.67 18.16
CA ASP A 236 -11.20 -1.94 18.60
C ASP A 236 -10.27 -2.54 17.53
N GLU A 237 -9.39 -3.47 17.92
CA GLU A 237 -8.49 -4.14 16.99
C GLU A 237 -9.23 -4.88 15.87
N VAL A 238 -10.38 -5.48 16.20
CA VAL A 238 -11.21 -6.24 15.25
C VAL A 238 -11.83 -5.34 14.19
N SER A 239 -12.30 -4.15 14.56
CA SER A 239 -12.90 -3.22 13.59
C SER A 239 -11.85 -2.66 12.64
N ARG A 240 -10.66 -2.30 13.13
CA ARG A 240 -9.52 -1.86 12.30
C ARG A 240 -9.07 -2.97 11.35
N ALA A 241 -8.95 -4.21 11.84
CA ALA A 241 -8.58 -5.36 11.01
C ALA A 241 -9.65 -5.67 9.95
N PHE A 242 -10.94 -5.56 10.30
CA PHE A 242 -12.05 -5.71 9.37
C PHE A 242 -12.04 -4.61 8.30
N LEU A 243 -11.84 -3.35 8.69
CA LEU A 243 -11.74 -2.22 7.79
C LEU A 243 -10.56 -2.37 6.82
N ALA A 244 -9.37 -2.73 7.32
CA ALA A 244 -8.22 -3.00 6.46
C ALA A 244 -8.47 -4.18 5.50
N SER A 245 -9.17 -5.22 5.96
CA SER A 245 -9.55 -6.36 5.10
C SER A 245 -10.54 -5.92 4.01
N PHE A 246 -11.48 -5.06 4.38
CA PHE A 246 -12.48 -4.50 3.47
C PHE A 246 -11.83 -3.67 2.37
N ILE A 247 -10.91 -2.77 2.72
CA ILE A 247 -10.12 -1.98 1.78
C ILE A 247 -9.38 -2.89 0.81
N LEU A 248 -8.61 -3.87 1.33
CA LEU A 248 -7.85 -4.82 0.51
C LEU A 248 -8.73 -5.58 -0.50
N VAL A 249 -9.92 -6.00 -0.08
CA VAL A 249 -10.88 -6.69 -0.97
C VAL A 249 -11.41 -5.73 -2.03
N PHE A 250 -11.72 -4.48 -1.67
CA PHE A 250 -12.24 -3.51 -2.62
C PHE A 250 -11.19 -3.08 -3.64
N ASP A 251 -9.92 -2.94 -3.23
CA ASP A 251 -8.79 -2.76 -4.15
C ASP A 251 -8.68 -3.89 -5.17
N LEU A 252 -8.83 -5.13 -4.70
CA LEU A 252 -8.87 -6.29 -5.59
C LEU A 252 -10.09 -6.24 -6.52
N LEU A 253 -11.25 -5.77 -6.03
CA LEU A 253 -12.45 -5.59 -6.85
C LEU A 253 -12.23 -4.55 -7.96
N ILE A 254 -11.47 -3.47 -7.74
CA ILE A 254 -11.14 -2.49 -8.79
C ILE A 254 -10.45 -3.19 -9.96
N VAL A 255 -9.50 -4.09 -9.67
CA VAL A 255 -8.77 -4.87 -10.68
C VAL A 255 -9.69 -5.91 -11.34
N MET A 256 -10.51 -6.62 -10.56
CA MET A 256 -11.40 -7.67 -11.07
C MET A 256 -12.56 -7.13 -11.92
N GLN A 257 -13.04 -5.91 -11.64
CA GLN A 257 -14.09 -5.26 -12.41
C GLN A 257 -13.59 -4.75 -13.77
N ASP A 258 -12.28 -4.82 -14.02
CA ASP A 258 -11.75 -4.34 -15.28
C ASP A 258 -12.03 -5.28 -16.45
N TRP A 259 -12.22 -4.68 -17.63
CA TRP A 259 -12.64 -5.38 -18.84
C TRP A 259 -11.58 -6.34 -19.37
N GLU A 260 -10.32 -5.96 -19.20
CA GLU A 260 -9.17 -6.64 -19.77
C GLU A 260 -8.48 -7.59 -18.79
N PHE A 261 -8.85 -7.55 -17.51
CA PHE A 261 -8.35 -8.50 -16.54
C PHE A 261 -8.87 -9.92 -16.87
N PRO A 262 -8.03 -10.98 -16.85
CA PRO A 262 -6.60 -11.05 -16.48
C PRO A 262 -5.63 -11.02 -17.68
N GLN A 263 -6.11 -10.77 -18.90
CA GLN A 263 -5.32 -10.97 -20.12
C GLN A 263 -4.55 -9.71 -20.56
N PHE A 264 -5.06 -8.50 -20.30
CA PHE A 264 -4.42 -7.20 -20.57
C PHE A 264 -3.96 -6.99 -22.03
N MET A 265 -4.61 -7.68 -22.98
CA MET A 265 -4.27 -7.68 -24.41
C MET A 265 -5.18 -6.77 -25.25
N GLY A 266 -6.09 -6.00 -24.66
CA GLY A 266 -7.09 -5.27 -25.44
C GLY A 266 -6.51 -4.06 -26.17
N ASP A 267 -7.06 -3.76 -27.35
CA ASP A 267 -6.66 -2.66 -28.23
C ASP A 267 -7.15 -1.27 -27.77
N LEU A 268 -7.72 -1.16 -26.56
CA LEU A 268 -8.20 0.14 -26.08
C LEU A 268 -7.00 1.04 -25.73
N ASP A 269 -6.50 1.80 -26.70
CA ASP A 269 -5.47 2.81 -26.55
C ASP A 269 -5.96 3.94 -25.62
N MET A 270 -5.97 3.68 -24.32
CA MET A 270 -6.35 4.65 -23.30
C MET A 270 -5.17 5.59 -23.06
N ASN A 271 -5.35 6.89 -23.32
CA ASN A 271 -4.27 7.85 -23.03
C ASN A 271 -3.95 7.83 -21.54
N LEU A 272 -2.70 8.09 -21.18
CA LEU A 272 -2.26 8.25 -19.81
C LEU A 272 -3.12 9.31 -19.08
N PRO A 273 -3.49 9.10 -17.80
CA PRO A 273 -4.20 10.09 -17.01
C PRO A 273 -3.47 11.44 -17.03
N GLY A 274 -4.18 12.51 -17.38
CA GLY A 274 -3.60 13.85 -17.45
C GLY A 274 -2.64 14.11 -18.63
N MET A 275 -2.47 13.18 -19.56
CA MET A 275 -1.65 13.36 -20.77
C MET A 275 -2.45 13.08 -22.05
N SER A 276 -1.96 13.63 -23.17
CA SER A 276 -2.53 13.38 -24.50
C SER A 276 -1.99 12.12 -25.19
N THR A 277 -1.02 11.43 -24.58
CA THR A 277 -0.30 10.29 -25.18
C THR A 277 -0.66 8.96 -24.51
N THR A 278 -0.68 7.89 -25.31
CA THR A 278 -0.98 6.51 -24.88
C THR A 278 0.26 5.74 -24.41
N GLN A 279 1.45 6.18 -24.84
CA GLN A 279 2.72 5.50 -24.60
C GLN A 279 3.85 6.52 -24.40
N LEU A 280 4.70 6.28 -23.41
CA LEU A 280 5.99 6.96 -23.26
C LEU A 280 7.10 5.97 -23.65
N LYS A 281 7.82 6.27 -24.74
CA LYS A 281 8.96 5.50 -25.21
C LYS A 281 10.23 6.27 -24.89
N PHE A 282 10.97 5.84 -23.87
CA PHE A 282 12.28 6.41 -23.57
C PHE A 282 13.37 5.58 -24.24
N LYS A 283 14.14 6.22 -25.11
CA LYS A 283 15.34 5.64 -25.71
C LYS A 283 16.53 6.02 -24.85
N LEU A 284 17.16 5.04 -24.19
CA LEU A 284 18.41 5.27 -23.48
C LEU A 284 19.59 5.16 -24.46
N PRO A 285 20.52 6.14 -24.49
CA PRO A 285 21.73 6.03 -25.30
C PRO A 285 22.66 5.00 -24.65
N VAL A 286 22.54 3.74 -25.03
CA VAL A 286 23.46 2.69 -24.60
C VAL A 286 24.62 2.61 -25.57
N CYS A 287 25.84 2.49 -25.02
CA CYS A 287 27.06 2.30 -25.78
C CYS A 287 26.95 1.04 -26.66
N LYS A 288 26.82 1.22 -28.00
CA LYS A 288 26.63 0.16 -29.01
C LYS A 288 27.69 -0.95 -28.98
N SER A 289 28.80 -0.75 -28.29
CA SER A 289 29.88 -1.73 -28.16
C SER A 289 29.62 -2.83 -27.13
N ILE A 290 28.71 -2.65 -26.17
CA ILE A 290 28.46 -3.62 -25.08
C ILE A 290 27.12 -4.33 -25.25
N PHE A 291 26.11 -3.67 -25.81
CA PHE A 291 24.77 -4.24 -25.99
C PHE A 291 24.36 -4.23 -27.46
N LYS A 292 24.12 -5.43 -28.01
CA LYS A 292 23.76 -5.68 -29.41
C LYS A 292 22.29 -5.33 -29.72
N GLU A 293 21.47 -5.09 -28.70
CA GLU A 293 20.05 -4.74 -28.82
C GLU A 293 19.78 -3.33 -28.28
N GLU A 294 18.96 -2.56 -29.00
CA GLU A 294 18.54 -1.23 -28.57
C GLU A 294 17.65 -1.31 -27.31
N TYR A 295 18.03 -0.57 -26.27
CA TYR A 295 17.29 -0.54 -25.02
C TYR A 295 16.16 0.50 -25.08
N HIS A 296 14.97 0.03 -25.46
CA HIS A 296 13.74 0.84 -25.40
C HIS A 296 12.98 0.59 -24.10
N ILE A 297 12.72 1.63 -23.30
CA ILE A 297 11.77 1.52 -22.18
C ILE A 297 10.39 1.91 -22.73
N HIS A 298 9.50 0.92 -22.78
CA HIS A 298 8.11 1.11 -23.20
C HIS A 298 7.20 1.17 -21.97
N ILE A 299 6.75 2.38 -21.64
CA ILE A 299 5.70 2.58 -20.62
C ILE A 299 4.39 2.77 -21.37
N THR A 300 3.54 1.74 -21.33
CA THR A 300 2.17 1.84 -21.85
C THR A 300 1.26 2.39 -20.76
N GLY A 301 0.26 3.21 -21.13
CA GLY A 301 -0.64 3.84 -20.16
C GLY A 301 -1.34 2.84 -19.23
N LYS A 302 -1.76 1.69 -19.78
CA LYS A 302 -2.37 0.61 -19.00
C LYS A 302 -1.46 0.08 -17.91
N TRP A 303 -0.23 -0.29 -18.27
CA TRP A 303 0.73 -0.85 -17.32
C TRP A 303 1.24 0.15 -16.30
N PHE A 304 1.30 1.43 -16.67
CA PHE A 304 1.55 2.49 -15.71
C PHE A 304 0.45 2.51 -14.65
N ASN A 305 -0.81 2.49 -15.08
CA ASN A 305 -1.94 2.53 -14.15
C ASN A 305 -2.06 1.26 -13.28
N TYR A 306 -1.96 0.07 -13.87
CA TYR A 306 -1.94 -1.17 -13.08
C TYR A 306 -0.73 -1.24 -12.16
N GLY A 307 0.41 -0.66 -12.56
CA GLY A 307 1.58 -0.53 -11.71
C GLY A 307 1.28 0.28 -10.45
N ILE A 308 0.54 1.39 -10.58
CA ILE A 308 0.09 2.20 -9.43
C ILE A 308 -0.87 1.39 -8.55
N ILE A 309 -1.90 0.77 -9.13
CA ILE A 309 -2.86 -0.05 -8.37
C ILE A 309 -2.15 -1.18 -7.62
N PHE A 310 -1.21 -1.86 -8.27
CA PHE A 310 -0.46 -2.94 -7.64
C PHE A 310 0.45 -2.44 -6.50
N LEU A 311 1.01 -1.24 -6.63
CA LEU A 311 1.78 -0.61 -5.56
C LEU A 311 0.88 -0.26 -4.36
N VAL A 312 -0.28 0.35 -4.60
CA VAL A 312 -1.28 0.64 -3.56
C VAL A 312 -1.71 -0.65 -2.85
N LEU A 313 -2.05 -1.70 -3.61
CA LEU A 313 -2.43 -3.00 -3.06
C LEU A 313 -1.34 -3.61 -2.15
N ILE A 314 -0.05 -3.42 -2.47
CA ILE A 314 1.06 -3.88 -1.61
C ILE A 314 1.13 -3.06 -0.31
N LEU A 315 0.91 -1.74 -0.38
CA LEU A 315 0.86 -0.89 0.80
C LEU A 315 -0.32 -1.26 1.70
N ASP A 316 -1.49 -1.49 1.13
CA ASP A 316 -2.70 -1.88 1.86
C ASP A 316 -2.58 -3.29 2.44
N LEU A 317 -1.91 -4.21 1.74
CA LEU A 317 -1.57 -5.53 2.29
C LEU A 317 -0.61 -5.42 3.49
N ASN A 318 0.35 -4.48 3.43
CA ASN A 318 1.26 -4.23 4.53
C ASN A 318 0.52 -3.59 5.72
N MET A 319 -0.39 -2.65 5.48
CA MET A 319 -1.27 -2.07 6.50
C MET A 319 -2.14 -3.15 7.14
N TRP A 320 -2.80 -3.98 6.33
CA TRP A 320 -3.61 -5.10 6.79
C TRP A 320 -2.83 -6.07 7.69
N LYS A 321 -1.62 -6.45 7.27
CA LYS A 321 -0.71 -7.26 8.09
C LYS A 321 -0.40 -6.57 9.43
N ASN A 322 -0.10 -5.28 9.41
CA ASN A 322 0.24 -4.53 10.61
C ASN A 322 -0.95 -4.45 11.59
N GLN A 323 -2.19 -4.33 11.09
CA GLN A 323 -3.39 -4.32 11.94
C GLN A 323 -3.67 -5.70 12.56
N ILE A 324 -3.45 -6.80 11.84
CA ILE A 324 -3.67 -8.16 12.36
C ILE A 324 -2.62 -8.59 13.39
N PHE A 325 -1.36 -8.20 13.16
CA PHE A 325 -0.25 -8.58 14.05
C PHE A 325 0.19 -7.42 14.94
N TYR A 326 -0.75 -6.52 15.26
CA TYR A 326 -0.47 -5.32 16.01
C TYR A 326 -0.05 -5.65 17.44
N LYS A 327 1.09 -5.08 17.87
CA LYS A 327 1.60 -5.21 19.24
C LYS A 327 1.97 -3.82 19.76
N PRO A 328 1.23 -3.28 20.74
CA PRO A 328 1.48 -1.94 21.28
C PRO A 328 2.94 -1.71 21.67
N TYR A 329 3.56 -2.71 22.28
CA TYR A 329 4.94 -2.63 22.75
C TYR A 329 5.95 -2.29 21.65
N GLU A 330 5.77 -2.83 20.44
CA GLU A 330 6.69 -2.60 19.31
C GLU A 330 6.63 -1.14 18.80
N TYR A 331 5.55 -0.43 19.13
CA TYR A 331 5.30 0.96 18.75
C TYR A 331 5.46 1.95 19.92
N GLY A 332 6.07 1.52 21.03
CA GLY A 332 6.22 2.38 22.21
C GLY A 332 4.88 2.70 22.89
N GLN A 333 3.91 1.81 22.75
CA GLN A 333 2.55 1.94 23.28
C GLN A 333 2.28 0.87 24.33
N TYR A 334 1.33 1.14 25.23
CA TYR A 334 0.92 0.20 26.27
C TYR A 334 -0.57 0.22 26.53
N VAL A 335 -1.06 -0.84 27.18
CA VAL A 335 -2.47 -1.03 27.50
C VAL A 335 -2.78 -0.51 28.89
N GLY A 336 -3.79 0.34 29.01
CA GLY A 336 -4.30 0.86 30.28
C GLY A 336 -5.70 0.33 30.62
N PRO A 337 -6.34 0.92 31.65
CA PRO A 337 -7.68 0.53 32.10
C PRO A 337 -8.71 0.67 30.99
N GLY A 338 -9.61 -0.32 30.89
CA GLY A 338 -10.60 -0.38 29.81
C GLY A 338 -9.99 -0.67 28.44
N GLU A 339 -8.84 -1.34 28.42
CA GLU A 339 -8.13 -1.81 27.22
C GLU A 339 -7.73 -0.71 26.24
N LYS A 340 -7.68 0.54 26.71
CA LYS A 340 -7.22 1.67 25.92
C LYS A 340 -5.72 1.60 25.67
N ILE A 341 -5.32 1.93 24.46
CA ILE A 341 -3.94 2.07 24.03
C ILE A 341 -3.47 3.47 24.41
N PHE A 342 -2.34 3.54 25.11
CA PHE A 342 -1.65 4.77 25.47
C PHE A 342 -0.34 4.84 24.71
N THR A 343 -0.10 5.96 24.03
CA THR A 343 1.17 6.27 23.37
C THR A 343 2.03 7.15 24.25
N VAL A 344 3.32 6.81 24.31
CA VAL A 344 4.34 7.63 24.96
C VAL A 344 4.77 8.75 24.03
N GLU A 345 4.62 10.00 24.46
CA GLU A 345 4.97 11.16 23.64
C GLU A 345 6.46 11.50 23.68
N GLU A 346 7.14 11.19 24.79
CA GLU A 346 8.53 11.59 25.02
C GLU A 346 9.53 10.61 24.38
N PRO A 347 10.22 10.99 23.27
CA PRO A 347 11.10 10.09 22.53
C PRO A 347 12.32 9.65 23.35
N HIS A 348 12.77 10.49 24.29
CA HIS A 348 13.92 10.19 25.14
C HIS A 348 13.67 9.00 26.07
N THR A 349 12.44 8.81 26.53
CA THR A 349 12.07 7.66 27.37
C THR A 349 11.95 6.35 26.57
N LEU A 350 11.86 6.45 25.23
CA LEU A 350 11.79 5.34 24.29
C LEU A 350 13.17 4.88 23.80
N GLY A 351 14.28 5.45 24.27
CA GLY A 351 15.63 4.93 23.97
C GLY A 351 16.00 3.71 24.80
N ASP A 352 15.62 3.70 26.08
CA ASP A 352 16.05 2.72 27.09
C ASP A 352 14.89 1.91 27.70
N PHE A 353 13.74 1.85 27.02
CA PHE A 353 12.54 1.21 27.59
C PHE A 353 12.64 -0.31 27.62
N ASN A 354 12.14 -0.90 28.71
CA ASN A 354 12.02 -2.35 28.89
C ASN A 354 10.54 -2.74 28.92
N ARG A 355 10.21 -4.01 28.64
CA ARG A 355 8.84 -4.55 28.74
C ARG A 355 8.20 -4.31 30.11
N SER A 356 9.00 -4.21 31.16
CA SER A 356 8.54 -3.93 32.52
C SER A 356 8.14 -2.46 32.73
N THR A 357 8.84 -1.51 32.10
CA THR A 357 8.61 -0.06 32.29
C THR A 357 7.49 0.46 31.39
N LEU A 358 7.24 -0.16 30.23
CA LEU A 358 6.17 0.18 29.31
C LEU A 358 4.82 -0.48 29.70
N THR A 359 4.41 -0.29 30.96
CA THR A 359 3.12 -0.78 31.47
C THR A 359 2.38 0.31 32.25
N TYR A 360 1.05 0.28 32.22
CA TYR A 360 0.23 1.23 32.96
C TYR A 360 0.54 1.21 34.47
N LYS A 361 0.74 0.03 35.06
CA LYS A 361 1.05 -0.13 36.49
C LYS A 361 2.36 0.57 36.87
N TRP A 362 3.39 0.43 36.05
CA TRP A 362 4.67 1.07 36.30
C TRP A 362 4.58 2.59 36.08
N ARG A 363 4.01 3.03 34.95
CA ARG A 363 3.91 4.47 34.62
C ARG A 363 2.96 5.27 35.50
N SER A 364 1.96 4.63 36.11
CA SER A 364 1.07 5.27 37.09
C SER A 364 1.68 5.40 38.48
N SER A 365 2.78 4.70 38.76
CA SER A 365 3.42 4.68 40.08
C SER A 365 4.79 5.37 40.10
N ASN A 366 5.40 5.60 38.93
CA ASN A 366 6.73 6.18 38.81
C ASN A 366 6.66 7.61 38.26
N VAL A 367 7.36 8.51 38.93
CA VAL A 367 7.51 9.92 38.56
C VAL A 367 8.74 10.06 37.67
N ASP A 368 8.62 10.86 36.62
CA ASP A 368 9.77 11.24 35.80
C ASP A 368 10.68 12.19 36.60
N PRO A 369 11.96 11.83 36.82
CA PRO A 369 12.89 12.68 37.56
C PRO A 369 13.19 14.02 36.88
N LEU A 370 12.92 14.18 35.57
CA LEU A 370 13.16 15.43 34.84
C LEU A 370 11.98 16.40 34.94
N THR A 371 10.75 15.90 34.86
CA THR A 371 9.54 16.75 34.84
C THR A 371 8.79 16.79 36.17
N ASN A 372 9.16 15.94 37.15
CA ASN A 372 8.44 15.76 38.43
C ASN A 372 6.96 15.40 38.27
N ARG A 373 6.56 14.91 37.08
CA ARG A 373 5.20 14.45 36.78
C ARG A 373 5.15 12.93 36.73
N LEU A 374 3.95 12.37 36.90
CA LEU A 374 3.76 10.93 36.71
C LEU A 374 4.02 10.58 35.24
N ASN A 375 4.75 9.49 34.98
CA ASN A 375 5.05 9.04 33.61
C ASN A 375 3.79 8.73 32.77
N LYS A 376 2.62 8.61 33.41
CA LYS A 376 1.31 8.51 32.76
C LYS A 376 0.83 9.85 32.20
N GLU A 377 1.17 10.98 32.81
CA GLU A 377 0.72 12.31 32.37
C GLU A 377 1.38 12.73 31.04
N ASN A 378 2.51 12.12 30.68
CA ASN A 378 3.21 12.34 29.41
C ASN A 378 2.78 11.30 28.35
N THR A 379 1.53 10.83 28.39
CA THR A 379 0.99 9.83 27.47
C THR A 379 -0.40 10.19 26.97
N VAL A 380 -0.69 9.90 25.70
CA VAL A 380 -1.97 10.20 25.04
C VAL A 380 -2.71 8.91 24.69
N ILE A 381 -4.03 8.91 24.81
CA ILE A 381 -4.88 7.79 24.40
C ILE A 381 -4.95 7.79 22.87
N SER A 382 -4.55 6.67 22.26
CA SER A 382 -4.42 6.53 20.81
C SER A 382 -5.28 5.43 20.20
N GLY A 383 -6.03 4.68 21.03
CA GLY A 383 -6.96 3.66 20.53
C GLY A 383 -7.52 2.75 21.62
N LEU A 384 -8.22 1.69 21.21
CA LEU A 384 -8.71 0.60 22.05
C LEU A 384 -8.19 -0.75 21.54
N LEU A 385 -7.90 -1.64 22.48
CA LEU A 385 -7.77 -3.08 22.27
C LEU A 385 -9.09 -3.72 22.67
N SER A 386 -9.42 -4.82 22.02
CA SER A 386 -10.49 -5.71 22.43
C SER A 386 -9.88 -6.88 23.22
N ALA A 387 -10.38 -7.17 24.42
CA ALA A 387 -9.86 -8.19 25.32
C ALA A 387 -11.02 -9.03 25.93
N PRO A 388 -10.73 -10.11 26.68
CA PRO A 388 -9.43 -10.58 27.14
C PRO A 388 -8.86 -11.73 26.29
N GLU A 389 -7.52 -11.73 26.21
CA GLU A 389 -6.68 -12.91 26.33
C GLU A 389 -7.33 -14.21 25.84
N TYR A 390 -7.20 -14.49 24.53
CA TYR A 390 -7.42 -15.83 24.03
C TYR A 390 -6.33 -16.73 24.65
N LYS A 391 -6.63 -17.28 25.83
CA LYS A 391 -5.92 -18.47 26.33
C LYS A 391 -5.94 -19.46 25.16
N PRO A 392 -4.77 -19.96 24.70
CA PRO A 392 -4.76 -20.98 23.68
C PRO A 392 -5.32 -22.26 24.30
N HIS A 393 -6.64 -22.37 24.34
CA HIS A 393 -7.25 -23.68 24.34
C HIS A 393 -6.88 -24.31 23.00
N PRO A 394 -6.32 -25.53 22.99
CA PRO A 394 -6.05 -26.25 21.75
C PRO A 394 -7.40 -26.62 21.12
N LEU A 395 -8.02 -25.65 20.44
CA LEU A 395 -9.17 -25.87 19.60
C LEU A 395 -8.66 -26.63 18.38
N ASN A 396 -8.84 -27.95 18.48
CA ASN A 396 -8.70 -28.90 17.40
C ASN A 396 -9.46 -28.40 16.16
N PHE A 397 -8.72 -27.72 15.28
CA PHE A 397 -9.13 -27.26 13.95
C PHE A 397 -9.63 -28.39 13.03
N LYS A 398 -9.59 -29.66 13.48
CA LYS A 398 -10.11 -30.84 12.78
C LYS A 398 -11.62 -31.09 12.98
N LYS A 399 -12.30 -30.51 13.97
CA LYS A 399 -13.71 -30.86 14.26
C LYS A 399 -14.77 -29.95 13.64
N SER A 400 -14.43 -28.76 13.16
CA SER A 400 -15.41 -27.82 12.59
C SER A 400 -15.57 -27.91 11.06
N ILE A 401 -14.78 -28.75 10.38
CA ILE A 401 -14.89 -28.99 8.93
C ILE A 401 -15.63 -30.31 8.60
N ILE A 402 -15.96 -31.13 9.60
CA ILE A 402 -16.68 -32.41 9.41
C ILE A 402 -17.88 -32.45 10.34
N LEU A 403 -18.91 -31.64 10.07
CA LEU A 403 -20.26 -31.81 10.63
C LEU A 403 -21.29 -30.95 9.89
N ASN A 404 -21.44 -31.14 8.58
CA ASN A 404 -22.75 -30.95 7.94
C ASN A 404 -22.90 -31.65 6.57
N ILE A 405 -22.39 -32.87 6.43
CA ILE A 405 -22.71 -33.76 5.30
C ILE A 405 -23.23 -35.07 5.88
N ASN A 406 -24.47 -35.04 6.38
CA ASN A 406 -25.39 -36.19 6.44
C ASN A 406 -26.61 -35.84 7.30
N LYS A 407 -27.63 -35.26 6.69
CA LYS A 407 -29.03 -35.56 7.00
C LYS A 407 -29.86 -35.36 5.72
N PRO A 408 -30.41 -36.44 5.13
CA PRO A 408 -31.40 -36.35 4.07
C PRO A 408 -32.78 -36.10 4.70
N HIS A 409 -33.73 -35.67 3.86
CA HIS A 409 -35.16 -35.41 4.12
C HIS A 409 -35.56 -33.95 4.38
N MET A 410 -35.90 -33.24 3.31
CA MET A 410 -37.25 -32.67 3.19
C MET A 410 -37.61 -32.45 1.72
N SER A 411 -38.67 -33.14 1.31
CA SER A 411 -39.32 -33.04 0.00
C SER A 411 -39.91 -31.65 -0.22
N ILE A 412 -39.57 -30.99 -1.32
CA ILE A 412 -40.33 -29.84 -1.83
C ILE A 412 -40.86 -30.19 -3.22
N SER A 413 -42.19 -30.24 -3.26
CA SER A 413 -43.05 -30.56 -4.39
C SER A 413 -42.83 -29.61 -5.57
N ARG A 414 -42.56 -30.17 -6.75
CA ARG A 414 -42.72 -29.46 -8.04
C ARG A 414 -44.22 -29.34 -8.32
N ARG A 415 -44.74 -28.11 -8.35
CA ARG A 415 -45.93 -27.77 -9.14
C ARG A 415 -45.51 -26.82 -10.25
N CYS A 416 -45.45 -27.38 -11.45
CA CYS A 416 -45.49 -26.62 -12.70
C CYS A 416 -46.90 -26.01 -12.84
N LEU A 417 -46.98 -24.72 -13.15
CA LEU A 417 -48.15 -24.12 -13.77
C LEU A 417 -47.82 -23.86 -15.24
N PRO A 418 -48.68 -24.27 -16.19
CA PRO A 418 -48.47 -23.99 -17.60
C PRO A 418 -48.94 -22.57 -17.95
N VAL A 419 -48.16 -21.90 -18.79
CA VAL A 419 -48.58 -20.69 -19.50
C VAL A 419 -49.26 -21.15 -20.78
N HIS A 420 -50.52 -20.74 -20.95
CA HIS A 420 -51.21 -20.73 -22.24
C HIS A 420 -51.09 -19.35 -22.86
#